data_AF-A0A3Q0GQG6-F1
#
_entry.id   AF-A0A3Q0GQG6-F1
#
_cell.length_a   1.000
_cell.length_b   1.000
_cell.length_c   1.000
_cell.angle_alpha   90.00
_cell.angle_beta   90.00
_cell.angle_gamma   90.00
#
_symmetry.space_group_name_H-M   'P 1'
#
loop_
_entity.id
_entity.type
_entity.pdbx_description
1 polymer ?
#
loop_
_entity_poly.entity_id
_entity_poly.type
_entity_poly.pdbx_seq_one_letter_code
_entity_poly.pdbx_strand_id
1 'polypeptide(L)'
;MGACAPGTGAALGPGAVPSPAQPASAAREPARPEPDLTVLVFPCSPCTRPRPPRTMKVKVISILEDNYMYLVIEESTKEAVAVDAAVPKRLLEIIRKEGVALKAILTTHHHWDHARGNEELAKLYPDLRVYGADERIGALTNKVAHNEVLKFGDINVRCLFTPCHTSGHTCYFMWEDNSPDAPALFSGDTLFVGGCGRFFEGTAEQMYKNLMDVLAALPKETKVFCGHEYAVRNLKFASKVEPENENVKKKLAWAKLRDDEDLPTVPSTLQEEFQYNPFLRVSSRAEVHGQDGSGGRAARSPHGKGQLQEAQRAAEPPGHAGLRMGALQPLPGEEVKRRWVAPVISLESHWNVGSVLSRGSALWEGVPCGVLQRVASCLDRHESDTWGFPAQGCWSPLLGPSLCVDPFPPKL
;
A
#
# COMPACT_ATOMS: atom_id res chain seq x y z
N MET A 1 53.90 -57.16 -88.91
CA MET A 1 54.48 -56.08 -89.73
C MET A 1 54.14 -54.79 -88.99
N GLY A 2 55.01 -54.11 -88.24
CA GLY A 2 56.20 -53.35 -88.68
C GLY A 2 55.75 -52.14 -89.51
N ALA A 3 56.04 -50.86 -89.25
CA ALA A 3 56.78 -50.11 -88.23
C ALA A 3 56.57 -48.59 -88.49
N CYS A 4 57.10 -47.75 -87.59
CA CYS A 4 57.60 -46.37 -87.77
C CYS A 4 56.68 -45.13 -87.58
N ALA A 5 57.28 -44.16 -86.85
CA ALA A 5 56.84 -42.84 -86.36
C ALA A 5 56.86 -41.73 -87.45
N PRO A 6 56.52 -40.43 -87.21
CA PRO A 6 57.11 -39.45 -86.25
C PRO A 6 56.02 -38.65 -85.49
N GLY A 7 56.20 -37.65 -84.61
CA GLY A 7 57.32 -36.88 -84.10
C GLY A 7 56.80 -35.53 -83.54
N THR A 8 57.08 -35.28 -82.25
CA THR A 8 57.23 -34.00 -81.50
C THR A 8 56.09 -32.99 -81.29
N GLY A 9 55.85 -32.68 -80.00
CA GLY A 9 55.35 -31.39 -79.52
C GLY A 9 54.36 -31.47 -78.33
N ALA A 10 54.80 -31.86 -77.13
CA ALA A 10 53.94 -31.85 -75.93
C ALA A 10 54.70 -31.42 -74.66
N ALA A 11 53.90 -30.93 -73.71
CA ALA A 11 54.22 -30.00 -72.64
C ALA A 11 54.93 -30.56 -71.40
N LEU A 12 55.60 -29.62 -70.72
CA LEU A 12 55.86 -29.43 -69.28
C LEU A 12 55.43 -30.54 -68.30
N GLY A 13 56.42 -31.08 -67.58
CA GLY A 13 56.29 -31.98 -66.44
C GLY A 13 57.66 -32.53 -65.97
N PRO A 14 57.78 -33.13 -64.76
CA PRO A 14 58.83 -32.85 -63.75
C PRO A 14 59.95 -33.91 -63.59
N GLY A 15 60.94 -33.65 -62.71
CA GLY A 15 61.88 -34.62 -62.11
C GLY A 15 63.06 -33.94 -61.38
N ALA A 16 63.20 -34.06 -60.04
CA ALA A 16 64.04 -35.01 -59.25
C ALA A 16 65.57 -34.72 -59.35
N VAL A 17 66.44 -34.85 -58.32
CA VAL A 17 66.92 -36.03 -57.54
C VAL A 17 67.92 -35.53 -56.43
N PRO A 18 68.65 -36.33 -55.59
CA PRO A 18 68.50 -37.71 -55.05
C PRO A 18 68.77 -37.87 -53.52
N SER A 19 68.57 -39.10 -53.00
CA SER A 19 69.00 -39.65 -51.69
C SER A 19 70.26 -40.53 -51.87
N PRO A 20 71.10 -40.89 -50.85
CA PRO A 20 70.85 -42.12 -50.06
C PRO A 20 71.52 -42.21 -48.64
N ALA A 21 71.05 -43.10 -47.76
CA ALA A 21 71.87 -44.00 -46.89
C ALA A 21 71.02 -44.92 -45.99
N GLN A 22 71.52 -46.14 -45.76
CA GLN A 22 70.92 -47.30 -45.07
C GLN A 22 71.38 -47.43 -43.58
N PRO A 23 70.89 -48.43 -42.79
CA PRO A 23 70.69 -48.34 -41.33
C PRO A 23 71.77 -49.05 -40.48
N ALA A 24 71.80 -48.79 -39.15
CA ALA A 24 72.40 -49.67 -38.15
C ALA A 24 71.82 -49.45 -36.73
N SER A 25 71.66 -50.55 -35.99
CA SER A 25 71.06 -50.69 -34.66
C SER A 25 71.96 -50.24 -33.51
N ALA A 26 71.39 -49.72 -32.42
CA ALA A 26 72.00 -49.82 -31.08
C ALA A 26 70.95 -49.77 -29.95
N ALA A 27 70.96 -50.84 -29.16
CA ALA A 27 70.48 -51.10 -27.79
C ALA A 27 69.49 -50.14 -27.07
N ARG A 28 68.39 -50.74 -26.59
CA ARG A 28 67.55 -50.27 -25.47
C ARG A 28 68.28 -50.43 -24.13
N GLU A 29 68.33 -49.36 -23.34
CA GLU A 29 68.50 -49.44 -21.87
C GLU A 29 67.14 -49.19 -21.17
N PRO A 30 66.89 -49.81 -20.00
CA PRO A 30 65.58 -49.84 -19.37
C PRO A 30 65.21 -48.54 -18.63
N ALA A 31 63.96 -48.14 -18.76
CA ALA A 31 63.36 -47.01 -18.07
C ALA A 31 63.34 -47.25 -16.54
N ARG A 32 63.73 -46.23 -15.77
CA ARG A 32 63.56 -46.18 -14.31
C ARG A 32 62.07 -46.01 -13.96
N PRO A 33 61.60 -46.58 -12.83
CA PRO A 33 60.20 -46.45 -12.43
C PRO A 33 59.90 -45.03 -11.92
N GLU A 34 58.83 -44.43 -12.46
CA GLU A 34 58.22 -43.20 -11.97
C GLU A 34 57.63 -43.41 -10.56
N PRO A 35 57.73 -42.44 -9.63
CA PRO A 35 57.07 -42.53 -8.34
C PRO A 35 55.56 -42.29 -8.48
N ASP A 36 54.79 -43.17 -7.84
CA ASP A 36 53.33 -43.13 -7.77
C ASP A 36 52.87 -41.86 -7.02
N LEU A 37 52.44 -40.84 -7.78
CA LEU A 37 51.94 -39.60 -7.22
C LEU A 37 50.46 -39.80 -6.87
N THR A 38 50.21 -40.31 -5.66
CA THR A 38 48.85 -40.39 -5.11
C THR A 38 48.29 -38.97 -4.97
N VAL A 39 47.39 -38.58 -5.87
CA VAL A 39 46.69 -37.29 -5.81
C VAL A 39 45.72 -37.34 -4.63
N LEU A 40 46.11 -36.75 -3.50
CA LEU A 40 45.19 -36.41 -2.42
C LEU A 40 44.27 -35.29 -2.92
N VAL A 41 43.09 -35.67 -3.42
CA VAL A 41 42.01 -34.74 -3.69
C VAL A 41 41.44 -34.30 -2.34
N PHE A 42 41.91 -33.16 -1.84
CA PHE A 42 41.19 -32.46 -0.77
C PHE A 42 39.87 -31.95 -1.37
N PRO A 43 38.70 -32.25 -0.79
CA PRO A 43 37.47 -31.59 -1.20
C PRO A 43 37.65 -30.10 -0.93
N CYS A 44 37.68 -29.32 -2.01
CA CYS A 44 37.58 -27.87 -1.92
C CYS A 44 36.28 -27.57 -1.16
N SER A 45 36.39 -27.07 0.06
CA SER A 45 35.24 -26.49 0.76
C SER A 45 34.63 -25.46 -0.18
N PRO A 46 33.32 -25.48 -0.45
CA PRO A 46 32.73 -24.49 -1.34
C PRO A 46 33.05 -23.12 -0.76
N CYS A 47 33.87 -22.35 -1.46
CA CYS A 47 34.02 -20.92 -1.22
C CYS A 47 32.65 -20.28 -1.44
N THR A 48 31.81 -20.29 -0.41
CA THR A 48 30.62 -19.46 -0.34
C THR A 48 31.12 -18.04 -0.20
N ARG A 49 31.34 -17.37 -1.34
CA ARG A 49 31.32 -15.90 -1.34
C ARG A 49 30.02 -15.51 -0.61
N PRO A 50 30.05 -14.63 0.40
CA PRO A 50 28.81 -14.15 0.99
C PRO A 50 27.96 -13.60 -0.14
N ARG A 51 26.75 -14.14 -0.32
CA ARG A 51 25.80 -13.58 -1.28
C ARG A 51 25.63 -12.11 -0.93
N PRO A 52 25.62 -11.19 -1.92
CA PRO A 52 25.29 -9.79 -1.64
C PRO A 52 23.95 -9.73 -0.90
N PRO A 53 23.76 -8.75 -0.01
CA PRO A 53 22.57 -8.65 0.81
C PRO A 53 21.33 -8.73 -0.08
N ARG A 54 20.50 -9.73 0.21
CA ARG A 54 19.27 -10.02 -0.51
C ARG A 54 18.24 -9.00 -0.03
N THR A 55 17.60 -8.32 -0.96
CA THR A 55 16.77 -7.17 -0.65
C THR A 55 15.38 -7.35 -1.24
N MET A 56 14.40 -7.44 -0.37
CA MET A 56 12.99 -7.26 -0.67
C MET A 56 12.75 -5.79 -1.06
N LYS A 57 12.31 -5.58 -2.30
CA LYS A 57 11.97 -4.25 -2.82
C LYS A 57 10.47 -4.11 -2.97
N VAL A 58 9.88 -3.09 -2.35
CA VAL A 58 8.44 -2.80 -2.46
C VAL A 58 8.21 -1.63 -3.43
N LYS A 59 7.36 -1.82 -4.43
CA LYS A 59 6.84 -0.76 -5.29
C LYS A 59 5.43 -0.40 -4.87
N VAL A 60 5.24 0.87 -4.50
CA VAL A 60 3.93 1.46 -4.25
C VAL A 60 3.32 1.88 -5.58
N ILE A 61 2.08 1.49 -5.83
CA ILE A 61 1.39 1.78 -7.09
C ILE A 61 0.02 2.38 -6.79
N SER A 62 -0.08 3.69 -6.94
CA SER A 62 -1.36 4.41 -6.84
C SER A 62 -2.31 3.96 -7.95
N ILE A 63 -3.53 3.63 -7.57
CA ILE A 63 -4.60 3.17 -8.46
C ILE A 63 -5.93 3.77 -8.00
N LEU A 64 -6.92 3.78 -8.89
CA LEU A 64 -8.24 4.36 -8.59
C LEU A 64 -8.13 5.83 -8.16
N GLU A 65 -8.91 6.22 -7.15
CA GLU A 65 -8.90 7.57 -6.57
C GLU A 65 -7.85 7.67 -5.47
N ASP A 66 -7.82 6.69 -4.54
CA ASP A 66 -6.98 6.74 -3.35
C ASP A 66 -6.38 5.38 -2.94
N ASN A 67 -6.54 4.32 -3.75
CA ASN A 67 -6.06 2.98 -3.41
C ASN A 67 -4.56 2.80 -3.73
N TYR A 68 -3.91 1.94 -2.94
CA TYR A 68 -2.60 1.39 -3.26
C TYR A 68 -2.69 -0.11 -3.56
N MET A 69 -2.00 -0.50 -4.63
CA MET A 69 -1.53 -1.87 -4.79
C MET A 69 -0.02 -1.92 -4.68
N TYR A 70 0.52 -3.07 -4.29
CA TYR A 70 1.95 -3.21 -4.06
C TYR A 70 2.54 -4.33 -4.89
N LEU A 71 3.72 -4.10 -5.47
CA LEU A 71 4.53 -5.15 -6.09
C LEU A 71 5.77 -5.36 -5.23
N VAL A 72 5.84 -6.52 -4.58
CA VAL A 72 6.97 -6.94 -3.75
C VAL A 72 7.88 -7.80 -4.61
N ILE A 73 9.11 -7.34 -4.81
CA ILE A 73 10.10 -7.95 -5.69
C ILE A 73 11.19 -8.57 -4.84
N GLU A 74 11.47 -9.85 -5.10
CA GLU A 74 12.67 -10.52 -4.62
C GLU A 74 13.79 -10.27 -5.63
N GLU A 75 14.74 -9.39 -5.28
CA GLU A 75 15.64 -8.81 -6.28
C GLU A 75 16.62 -9.81 -6.90
N SER A 76 16.85 -10.98 -6.26
CA SER A 76 17.84 -11.97 -6.70
C SER A 76 17.27 -12.92 -7.76
N THR A 77 16.04 -13.41 -7.58
CA THR A 77 15.37 -14.28 -8.57
C THR A 77 14.59 -13.51 -9.62
N LYS A 78 14.35 -12.20 -9.39
CA LYS A 78 13.41 -11.38 -10.17
C LYS A 78 11.99 -11.96 -10.15
N GLU A 79 11.64 -12.70 -9.10
CA GLU A 79 10.26 -13.08 -8.83
C GLU A 79 9.55 -11.97 -8.04
N ALA A 80 8.24 -11.88 -8.20
CA ALA A 80 7.45 -10.87 -7.54
C ALA A 80 6.08 -11.40 -7.09
N VAL A 81 5.56 -10.78 -6.04
CA VAL A 81 4.23 -11.01 -5.49
C VAL A 81 3.49 -9.68 -5.48
N ALA A 82 2.24 -9.67 -5.96
CA ALA A 82 1.39 -8.50 -5.90
C ALA A 82 0.49 -8.56 -4.66
N VAL A 83 0.26 -7.41 -4.01
CA VAL A 83 -0.74 -7.27 -2.96
C VAL A 83 -1.88 -6.41 -3.49
N ASP A 84 -3.11 -6.89 -3.34
CA ASP A 84 -4.36 -6.21 -3.75
C ASP A 84 -4.33 -5.72 -5.21
N ALA A 85 -4.16 -6.66 -6.14
CA ALA A 85 -3.91 -6.42 -7.56
C ALA A 85 -5.13 -5.92 -8.35
N ALA A 86 -5.79 -4.85 -7.89
CA ALA A 86 -7.07 -4.40 -8.40
C ALA A 86 -7.04 -3.76 -9.80
N VAL A 87 -5.88 -3.27 -10.29
CA VAL A 87 -5.75 -2.74 -11.67
C VAL A 87 -4.68 -3.54 -12.44
N PRO A 88 -5.07 -4.66 -13.07
CA PRO A 88 -4.16 -5.54 -13.81
C PRO A 88 -3.29 -4.81 -14.83
N LYS A 89 -3.90 -3.95 -15.66
CA LYS A 89 -3.17 -3.16 -16.67
C LYS A 89 -1.98 -2.40 -16.09
N ARG A 90 -2.19 -1.67 -14.99
CA ARG A 90 -1.15 -0.87 -14.33
C ARG A 90 -0.07 -1.74 -13.70
N LEU A 91 -0.47 -2.89 -13.14
CA LEU A 91 0.44 -3.85 -12.53
C LEU A 91 1.38 -4.43 -13.59
N LEU A 92 0.82 -4.86 -14.72
CA LEU A 92 1.56 -5.47 -15.82
C LEU A 92 2.54 -4.49 -16.50
N GLU A 93 2.19 -3.20 -16.58
CA GLU A 93 3.13 -2.16 -17.03
C GLU A 93 4.38 -2.08 -16.15
N ILE A 94 4.19 -2.15 -14.82
CA ILE A 94 5.29 -2.05 -13.86
C ILE A 94 6.09 -3.36 -13.81
N ILE A 95 5.43 -4.51 -13.86
CA ILE A 95 6.09 -5.83 -13.98
C ILE A 95 7.01 -5.85 -15.21
N ARG A 96 6.53 -5.38 -16.36
CA ARG A 96 7.33 -5.29 -17.59
C ARG A 96 8.51 -4.34 -17.44
N LYS A 97 8.30 -3.17 -16.81
CA LYS A 97 9.35 -2.17 -16.59
C LYS A 97 10.45 -2.67 -15.65
N GLU A 98 10.09 -3.39 -14.60
CA GLU A 98 11.07 -3.92 -13.64
C GLU A 98 11.69 -5.26 -14.11
N GLY A 99 11.12 -5.89 -15.15
CA GLY A 99 11.63 -7.14 -15.72
C GLY A 99 11.50 -8.32 -14.76
N VAL A 100 10.37 -8.42 -14.05
CA VAL A 100 10.12 -9.43 -13.02
C VAL A 100 9.03 -10.41 -13.43
N ALA A 101 8.99 -11.59 -12.81
CA ALA A 101 7.97 -12.61 -13.00
C ALA A 101 6.99 -12.64 -11.82
N LEU A 102 5.71 -12.36 -12.10
CA LEU A 102 4.65 -12.45 -11.09
C LEU A 102 4.36 -13.92 -10.73
N LYS A 103 4.44 -14.26 -9.45
CA LYS A 103 4.25 -15.63 -8.94
C LYS A 103 2.96 -15.83 -8.16
N ALA A 104 2.48 -14.78 -7.53
CA ALA A 104 1.27 -14.83 -6.72
C ALA A 104 0.64 -13.46 -6.54
N ILE A 105 -0.64 -13.48 -6.19
CA ILE A 105 -1.38 -12.35 -5.63
C ILE A 105 -1.71 -12.69 -4.19
N LEU A 106 -1.49 -11.75 -3.28
CA LEU A 106 -1.97 -11.79 -1.91
C LEU A 106 -3.09 -10.77 -1.78
N THR A 107 -4.31 -11.23 -1.55
CA THR A 107 -5.48 -10.36 -1.41
C THR A 107 -5.81 -10.22 0.07
N THR A 108 -5.85 -8.97 0.56
CA THR A 108 -6.11 -8.67 1.98
C THR A 108 -7.55 -8.96 2.34
N HIS A 109 -8.50 -8.57 1.48
CA HIS A 109 -9.92 -8.83 1.68
C HIS A 109 -10.72 -8.75 0.37
N HIS A 110 -12.00 -9.09 0.44
CA HIS A 110 -12.85 -9.30 -0.74
C HIS A 110 -13.44 -8.02 -1.36
N HIS A 111 -13.22 -6.82 -0.79
CA HIS A 111 -13.78 -5.62 -1.39
C HIS A 111 -13.21 -5.41 -2.80
N TRP A 112 -14.07 -4.86 -3.65
CA TRP A 112 -13.86 -4.83 -5.09
C TRP A 112 -12.59 -4.04 -5.48
N ASP A 113 -12.34 -2.93 -4.83
CA ASP A 113 -11.18 -2.07 -5.03
C ASP A 113 -9.84 -2.70 -4.62
N HIS A 114 -9.87 -3.88 -3.97
CA HIS A 114 -8.69 -4.71 -3.68
C HIS A 114 -8.62 -5.98 -4.55
N ALA A 115 -9.76 -6.66 -4.76
CA ALA A 115 -9.79 -8.01 -5.33
C ALA A 115 -10.21 -8.09 -6.82
N ARG A 116 -10.78 -7.02 -7.40
CA ARG A 116 -11.41 -7.09 -8.75
C ARG A 116 -10.49 -7.55 -9.87
N GLY A 117 -9.19 -7.29 -9.75
CA GLY A 117 -8.23 -7.61 -10.82
C GLY A 117 -7.79 -9.08 -10.82
N ASN A 118 -8.12 -9.83 -9.76
CA ASN A 118 -7.68 -11.21 -9.60
C ASN A 118 -8.14 -12.12 -10.74
N GLU A 119 -9.42 -12.03 -11.14
CA GLU A 119 -9.97 -12.89 -12.19
C GLU A 119 -9.35 -12.63 -13.56
N GLU A 120 -9.08 -11.36 -13.89
CA GLU A 120 -8.41 -10.99 -15.14
C GLU A 120 -6.97 -11.51 -15.14
N LEU A 121 -6.24 -11.35 -14.03
CA LEU A 121 -4.87 -11.84 -13.90
C LEU A 121 -4.79 -13.36 -13.95
N ALA A 122 -5.71 -14.08 -13.30
CA ALA A 122 -5.76 -15.54 -13.36
C ALA A 122 -6.05 -16.07 -14.76
N LYS A 123 -6.84 -15.35 -15.58
CA LYS A 123 -7.05 -15.70 -17.00
C LYS A 123 -5.78 -15.48 -17.84
N LEU A 124 -5.02 -14.43 -17.56
CA LEU A 124 -3.76 -14.13 -18.25
C LEU A 124 -2.61 -15.04 -17.82
N TYR A 125 -2.63 -15.50 -16.57
CA TYR A 125 -1.62 -16.35 -15.96
C TYR A 125 -2.28 -17.55 -15.27
N PRO A 126 -2.52 -18.67 -16.00
CA PRO A 126 -3.26 -19.82 -15.46
C PRO A 126 -2.63 -20.46 -14.22
N ASP A 127 -1.31 -20.37 -14.06
CA ASP A 127 -0.57 -20.90 -12.91
C ASP A 127 -0.45 -19.89 -11.75
N LEU A 128 -1.09 -18.73 -11.86
CA LEU A 128 -1.01 -17.68 -10.86
C LEU A 128 -1.78 -18.09 -9.60
N ARG A 129 -1.06 -18.15 -8.48
CA ARG A 129 -1.67 -18.42 -7.18
C ARG A 129 -2.29 -17.15 -6.61
N VAL A 130 -3.56 -17.21 -6.25
CA VAL A 130 -4.29 -16.14 -5.56
C VAL A 130 -4.55 -16.60 -4.13
N TYR A 131 -3.94 -15.89 -3.19
CA TYR A 131 -4.03 -16.13 -1.76
C TYR A 131 -5.01 -15.17 -1.09
N GLY A 132 -5.73 -15.68 -0.09
CA GLY A 132 -6.67 -14.92 0.72
C GLY A 132 -7.37 -15.80 1.75
N ALA A 133 -8.07 -15.21 2.71
CA ALA A 133 -8.78 -15.97 3.75
C ALA A 133 -10.30 -16.06 3.52
N ASP A 134 -10.82 -15.38 2.48
CA ASP A 134 -12.24 -15.20 2.23
C ASP A 134 -12.65 -15.81 0.88
N GLU A 135 -13.64 -16.70 0.87
CA GLU A 135 -14.16 -17.35 -0.35
C GLU A 135 -14.78 -16.35 -1.35
N ARG A 136 -15.11 -15.13 -0.88
CA ARG A 136 -15.63 -14.06 -1.73
C ARG A 136 -14.55 -13.41 -2.61
N ILE A 137 -13.27 -13.71 -2.37
CA ILE A 137 -12.16 -13.23 -3.19
C ILE A 137 -12.21 -13.91 -4.57
N GLY A 138 -12.36 -13.12 -5.62
CA GLY A 138 -12.37 -13.61 -7.00
C GLY A 138 -11.09 -14.36 -7.35
N ALA A 139 -11.24 -15.47 -8.08
CA ALA A 139 -10.16 -16.37 -8.50
C ALA A 139 -9.27 -16.92 -7.37
N LEU A 140 -9.76 -17.00 -6.12
CA LEU A 140 -9.02 -17.60 -5.01
C LEU A 140 -8.60 -19.04 -5.34
N THR A 141 -7.30 -19.32 -5.28
CA THR A 141 -6.75 -20.67 -5.48
C THR A 141 -6.19 -21.27 -4.19
N ASN A 142 -5.76 -20.42 -3.25
CA ASN A 142 -5.08 -20.83 -2.03
C ASN A 142 -5.64 -20.10 -0.83
N LYS A 143 -6.55 -20.76 -0.12
CA LYS A 143 -7.05 -20.24 1.16
C LYS A 143 -5.97 -20.35 2.23
N VAL A 144 -5.65 -19.25 2.87
CA VAL A 144 -4.63 -19.21 3.94
C VAL A 144 -5.25 -19.37 5.33
N ALA A 145 -4.45 -19.75 6.32
CA ALA A 145 -4.81 -19.76 7.74
C ALA A 145 -4.05 -18.69 8.55
N HIS A 146 -4.58 -18.33 9.72
CA HIS A 146 -3.90 -17.43 10.65
C HIS A 146 -2.55 -18.03 11.10
N ASN A 147 -1.49 -17.22 11.07
CA ASN A 147 -0.09 -17.59 11.31
C ASN A 147 0.52 -18.59 10.30
N GLU A 148 -0.17 -18.91 9.21
CA GLU A 148 0.46 -19.63 8.11
C GLU A 148 1.63 -18.82 7.54
N VAL A 149 2.74 -19.49 7.25
CA VAL A 149 3.91 -18.87 6.64
C VAL A 149 4.08 -19.41 5.22
N LEU A 150 3.94 -18.50 4.26
CA LEU A 150 4.25 -18.73 2.86
C LEU A 150 5.68 -18.28 2.58
N LYS A 151 6.25 -18.79 1.47
CA LYS A 151 7.60 -18.43 1.04
C LYS A 151 7.64 -18.14 -0.45
N PHE A 152 8.25 -17.02 -0.81
CA PHE A 152 8.48 -16.58 -2.19
C PHE A 152 9.96 -16.19 -2.32
N GLY A 153 10.77 -17.09 -2.89
CA GLY A 153 12.22 -16.95 -2.83
C GLY A 153 12.73 -16.94 -1.38
N ASP A 154 13.42 -15.87 -0.99
CA ASP A 154 13.88 -15.64 0.39
C ASP A 154 12.88 -14.84 1.25
N ILE A 155 11.81 -14.32 0.64
CA ILE A 155 10.79 -13.55 1.35
C ILE A 155 9.86 -14.53 2.08
N ASN A 156 9.87 -14.45 3.41
CA ASN A 156 8.91 -15.12 4.27
C ASN A 156 7.67 -14.23 4.41
N VAL A 157 6.47 -14.81 4.30
CA VAL A 157 5.19 -14.09 4.39
C VAL A 157 4.30 -14.77 5.42
N ARG A 158 4.08 -14.14 6.57
CA ARG A 158 3.15 -14.62 7.60
C ARG A 158 1.78 -13.99 7.41
N CYS A 159 0.75 -14.84 7.29
CA CYS A 159 -0.65 -14.43 7.16
C CYS A 159 -1.25 -14.14 8.54
N LEU A 160 -1.68 -12.91 8.76
CA LEU A 160 -2.24 -12.44 10.04
C LEU A 160 -3.71 -12.08 9.84
N PHE A 161 -4.60 -12.95 10.29
CA PHE A 161 -6.04 -12.65 10.26
C PHE A 161 -6.36 -11.46 11.17
N THR A 162 -7.11 -10.50 10.61
CA THR A 162 -7.53 -9.28 11.29
C THR A 162 -9.01 -8.99 11.02
N PRO A 163 -9.93 -9.91 11.39
CA PRO A 163 -11.36 -9.76 11.08
C PRO A 163 -11.91 -8.52 11.77
N CYS A 164 -12.44 -7.56 11.02
CA CYS A 164 -13.23 -6.44 11.55
C CYS A 164 -13.79 -5.61 10.40
N HIS A 165 -12.90 -5.05 9.57
CA HIS A 165 -13.31 -4.32 8.38
C HIS A 165 -14.12 -5.22 7.45
N THR A 166 -13.56 -6.39 7.14
CA THR A 166 -14.31 -7.55 6.69
C THR A 166 -14.02 -8.73 7.60
N SER A 167 -14.91 -9.72 7.60
CA SER A 167 -14.79 -10.94 8.40
C SER A 167 -13.64 -11.86 7.96
N GLY A 168 -13.23 -11.77 6.69
CA GLY A 168 -12.10 -12.51 6.12
C GLY A 168 -10.83 -11.69 5.93
N HIS A 169 -10.70 -10.52 6.56
CA HIS A 169 -9.55 -9.63 6.35
C HIS A 169 -8.25 -10.28 6.86
N THR A 170 -7.19 -10.19 6.05
CA THR A 170 -5.85 -10.70 6.33
C THR A 170 -4.79 -9.63 6.05
N CYS A 171 -3.91 -9.39 7.01
CA CYS A 171 -2.67 -8.65 6.79
C CYS A 171 -1.53 -9.62 6.45
N TYR A 172 -0.57 -9.18 5.64
CA TYR A 172 0.60 -9.98 5.27
C TYR A 172 1.87 -9.35 5.85
N PHE A 173 2.51 -10.04 6.79
CA PHE A 173 3.78 -9.62 7.39
C PHE A 173 4.95 -10.30 6.67
N MET A 174 5.84 -9.51 6.07
CA MET A 174 6.91 -9.98 5.21
C MET A 174 8.29 -9.61 5.75
N TRP A 175 9.22 -10.56 5.72
CA TRP A 175 10.62 -10.33 6.10
C TRP A 175 11.56 -11.28 5.34
N GLU A 176 12.84 -10.95 5.36
CA GLU A 176 13.93 -11.81 4.88
C GLU A 176 14.86 -12.14 6.05
N ASP A 177 15.26 -13.41 6.17
CA ASP A 177 16.12 -13.84 7.28
C ASP A 177 17.52 -13.23 7.14
N ASN A 178 18.03 -12.64 8.22
CA ASN A 178 19.32 -11.93 8.27
C ASN A 178 19.41 -10.70 7.34
N SER A 179 18.27 -10.12 6.94
CA SER A 179 18.26 -8.85 6.20
C SER A 179 18.46 -7.67 7.16
N PRO A 180 19.28 -6.66 6.79
CA PRO A 180 19.39 -5.42 7.55
C PRO A 180 18.15 -4.51 7.36
N ASP A 181 17.30 -4.78 6.37
CA ASP A 181 16.10 -4.01 6.12
C ASP A 181 14.96 -4.40 7.09
N ALA A 182 14.22 -3.39 7.53
CA ALA A 182 13.07 -3.62 8.38
C ALA A 182 11.97 -4.43 7.65
N PRO A 183 11.23 -5.31 8.36
CA PRO A 183 10.08 -6.02 7.83
C PRO A 183 8.99 -5.09 7.26
N ALA A 184 8.10 -5.65 6.43
CA ALA A 184 6.96 -4.95 5.87
C ALA A 184 5.64 -5.58 6.32
N LEU A 185 4.64 -4.76 6.62
CA LEU A 185 3.27 -5.17 6.90
C LEU A 185 2.34 -4.58 5.84
N PHE A 186 1.73 -5.45 5.05
CA PHE A 186 0.64 -5.09 4.16
C PHE A 186 -0.67 -5.25 4.90
N SER A 187 -1.23 -4.11 5.30
CA SER A 187 -2.29 -4.05 6.30
C SER A 187 -3.69 -3.94 5.71
N GLY A 188 -3.81 -3.78 4.39
CA GLY A 188 -5.08 -3.55 3.71
C GLY A 188 -5.86 -2.45 4.41
N ASP A 189 -7.09 -2.77 4.79
CA ASP A 189 -8.03 -1.86 5.42
C ASP A 189 -8.16 -2.10 6.93
N THR A 190 -7.20 -2.77 7.55
CA THR A 190 -7.17 -2.89 9.02
C THR A 190 -6.53 -1.66 9.67
N LEU A 191 -5.31 -1.32 9.24
CA LEU A 191 -4.50 -0.23 9.78
C LEU A 191 -4.16 0.74 8.65
N PHE A 192 -4.36 2.03 8.87
CA PHE A 192 -3.94 3.09 7.95
C PHE A 192 -2.93 3.99 8.63
N VAL A 193 -2.21 4.79 7.85
CA VAL A 193 -1.42 5.90 8.39
C VAL A 193 -2.34 6.82 9.20
N GLY A 194 -2.16 6.84 10.52
CA GLY A 194 -2.92 7.64 11.47
C GLY A 194 -4.38 7.21 11.67
N GLY A 195 -4.81 6.05 11.17
CA GLY A 195 -6.21 5.59 11.26
C GLY A 195 -6.38 4.08 11.27
N CYS A 196 -7.63 3.61 11.20
CA CYS A 196 -7.99 2.21 11.01
C CYS A 196 -9.20 2.05 10.07
N GLY A 197 -9.46 0.83 9.63
CA GLY A 197 -10.65 0.51 8.85
C GLY A 197 -11.96 0.80 9.55
N ARG A 198 -13.00 1.10 8.77
CA ARG A 198 -14.39 1.06 9.26
C ARG A 198 -14.80 -0.37 9.56
N PHE A 199 -15.60 -0.57 10.60
CA PHE A 199 -16.01 -1.91 11.06
C PHE A 199 -17.27 -2.39 10.32
N PHE A 200 -17.18 -2.70 9.02
CA PHE A 200 -18.36 -3.12 8.24
C PHE A 200 -18.91 -4.48 8.66
N GLU A 201 -18.02 -5.46 8.93
CA GLU A 201 -18.41 -6.85 9.24
C GLU A 201 -17.90 -7.31 10.62
N GLY A 202 -17.62 -6.39 11.52
CA GLY A 202 -17.04 -6.71 12.81
C GLY A 202 -17.28 -5.66 13.88
N THR A 203 -16.58 -5.84 14.99
CA THR A 203 -16.80 -5.10 16.23
C THR A 203 -15.56 -4.30 16.63
N ALA A 204 -15.76 -3.28 17.45
CA ALA A 204 -14.66 -2.53 18.06
C ALA A 204 -13.72 -3.42 18.89
N GLU A 205 -14.26 -4.46 19.54
CA GLU A 205 -13.43 -5.43 20.27
C GLU A 205 -12.52 -6.23 19.33
N GLN A 206 -13.03 -6.63 18.16
CA GLN A 206 -12.20 -7.31 17.17
C GLN A 206 -11.11 -6.36 16.64
N MET A 207 -11.44 -5.11 16.30
CA MET A 207 -10.42 -4.14 15.87
C MET A 207 -9.37 -3.92 16.96
N TYR A 208 -9.78 -3.77 18.22
CA TYR A 208 -8.86 -3.62 19.35
C TYR A 208 -7.85 -4.78 19.39
N LYS A 209 -8.34 -6.03 19.35
CA LYS A 209 -7.48 -7.22 19.37
C LYS A 209 -6.55 -7.26 18.16
N ASN A 210 -7.07 -6.95 16.96
CA ASN A 210 -6.26 -6.90 15.75
C ASN A 210 -5.12 -5.89 15.90
N LEU A 211 -5.40 -4.67 16.37
CA LEU A 211 -4.39 -3.62 16.51
C LEU A 211 -3.42 -3.90 17.67
N MET A 212 -3.91 -4.29 18.84
CA MET A 212 -3.11 -4.36 20.08
C MET A 212 -2.49 -5.73 20.37
N ASP A 213 -3.14 -6.82 19.94
CA ASP A 213 -2.65 -8.17 20.23
C ASP A 213 -1.94 -8.77 19.02
N VAL A 214 -2.40 -8.44 17.80
CA VAL A 214 -1.83 -9.01 16.56
C VAL A 214 -0.77 -8.09 15.95
N LEU A 215 -1.13 -6.85 15.58
CA LEU A 215 -0.23 -5.95 14.84
C LEU A 215 0.81 -5.30 15.75
N ALA A 216 0.42 -4.86 16.95
CA ALA A 216 1.34 -4.27 17.93
C ALA A 216 2.40 -5.25 18.46
N ALA A 217 2.20 -6.57 18.31
CA ALA A 217 3.18 -7.59 18.69
C ALA A 217 4.32 -7.74 17.66
N LEU A 218 4.23 -7.09 16.50
CA LEU A 218 5.27 -7.08 15.48
C LEU A 218 6.44 -6.16 15.87
N PRO A 219 7.63 -6.30 15.25
CA PRO A 219 8.76 -5.40 15.48
C PRO A 219 8.39 -3.93 15.20
N LYS A 220 8.88 -3.00 16.02
CA LYS A 220 8.46 -1.59 15.95
C LYS A 220 8.88 -0.90 14.65
N GLU A 221 10.01 -1.31 14.11
CA GLU A 221 10.57 -0.86 12.84
C GLU A 221 9.79 -1.32 11.60
N THR A 222 8.80 -2.23 11.78
CA THR A 222 7.99 -2.77 10.67
C THR A 222 7.36 -1.63 9.88
N LYS A 223 7.65 -1.58 8.58
CA LYS A 223 7.09 -0.63 7.62
C LYS A 223 5.62 -1.00 7.35
N VAL A 224 4.71 -0.04 7.43
CA VAL A 224 3.26 -0.25 7.23
C VAL A 224 2.86 0.25 5.84
N PHE A 225 2.32 -0.66 5.04
CA PHE A 225 1.77 -0.43 3.70
C PHE A 225 0.26 -0.70 3.75
N CYS A 226 -0.57 0.35 3.70
CA CYS A 226 -2.01 0.26 3.89
C CYS A 226 -2.81 0.47 2.59
N GLY A 227 -4.06 0.04 2.56
CA GLY A 227 -4.89 -0.01 1.34
C GLY A 227 -5.15 1.33 0.66
N HIS A 228 -5.15 2.43 1.42
CA HIS A 228 -5.59 3.74 0.94
C HIS A 228 -4.72 4.92 1.41
N GLU A 229 -4.73 5.99 0.62
CA GLU A 229 -4.16 7.30 0.92
C GLU A 229 -5.12 8.14 1.79
N TYR A 230 -5.25 7.75 3.06
CA TYR A 230 -6.12 8.43 4.03
C TYR A 230 -5.38 9.28 5.06
N ALA A 231 -4.06 9.43 4.94
CA ALA A 231 -3.23 10.02 6.01
C ALA A 231 -3.69 11.42 6.42
N VAL A 232 -3.92 12.34 5.48
CA VAL A 232 -4.33 13.72 5.80
C VAL A 232 -5.68 13.73 6.52
N ARG A 233 -6.66 12.94 6.06
CA ARG A 233 -7.99 12.84 6.69
C ARG A 233 -7.89 12.26 8.10
N ASN A 234 -7.14 11.18 8.25
CA ASN A 234 -6.93 10.49 9.51
C ASN A 234 -6.21 11.38 10.54
N LEU A 235 -5.17 12.09 10.12
CA LEU A 235 -4.40 12.98 10.99
C LEU A 235 -5.16 14.26 11.36
N LYS A 236 -6.06 14.76 10.50
CA LYS A 236 -7.01 15.82 10.87
C LYS A 236 -7.95 15.35 11.98
N PHE A 237 -8.43 14.10 11.91
CA PHE A 237 -9.22 13.52 12.98
C PHE A 237 -8.39 13.32 14.27
N ALA A 238 -7.20 12.73 14.17
CA ALA A 238 -6.28 12.58 15.29
C ALA A 238 -5.98 13.92 15.98
N SER A 239 -5.85 15.02 15.22
CA SER A 239 -5.65 16.37 15.75
C SER A 239 -6.82 16.87 16.57
N LYS A 240 -8.05 16.41 16.29
CA LYS A 240 -9.23 16.71 17.11
C LYS A 240 -9.25 15.86 18.38
N VAL A 241 -8.79 14.61 18.30
CA VAL A 241 -8.79 13.66 19.41
C VAL A 241 -7.71 14.00 20.45
N GLU A 242 -6.52 14.39 20.00
CA GLU A 242 -5.38 14.79 20.82
C GLU A 242 -4.78 16.12 20.33
N PRO A 243 -5.42 17.29 20.60
CA PRO A 243 -4.98 18.59 20.07
C PRO A 243 -3.57 19.01 20.47
N GLU A 244 -3.08 18.53 21.62
CA GLU A 244 -1.75 18.83 22.14
C GLU A 244 -0.67 17.83 21.69
N ASN A 245 -1.01 16.82 20.89
CA ASN A 245 -0.03 15.83 20.42
C ASN A 245 0.81 16.41 19.27
N GLU A 246 2.03 16.85 19.59
CA GLU A 246 2.99 17.40 18.63
C GLU A 246 3.38 16.42 17.52
N ASN A 247 3.34 15.10 17.76
CA ASN A 247 3.63 14.10 16.72
C ASN A 247 2.51 14.09 15.67
N VAL A 248 1.25 14.25 16.08
CA VAL A 248 0.11 14.38 15.16
C VAL A 248 0.27 15.64 14.31
N LYS A 249 0.57 16.79 14.92
CA LYS A 249 0.76 18.06 14.19
C LYS A 249 1.88 17.96 13.15
N LYS A 250 3.03 17.41 13.55
CA LYS A 250 4.19 17.21 12.65
C LYS A 250 3.86 16.25 11.50
N LYS A 251 3.25 15.09 11.80
CA LYS A 251 2.88 14.11 10.77
C LYS A 251 1.81 14.66 9.83
N LEU A 252 0.86 15.45 10.33
CA LEU A 252 -0.16 16.12 9.49
C LEU A 252 0.46 17.13 8.54
N ALA A 253 1.41 17.96 9.02
CA ALA A 253 2.11 18.91 8.16
C ALA A 253 2.93 18.19 7.07
N TRP A 254 3.63 17.11 7.44
CA TRP A 254 4.34 16.25 6.49
C TRP A 254 3.41 15.60 5.47
N ALA A 255 2.25 15.08 5.90
CA ALA A 255 1.29 14.43 5.02
C ALA A 255 0.69 15.42 4.01
N LYS A 256 0.37 16.65 4.44
CA LYS A 256 -0.10 17.72 3.53
C LYS A 256 0.94 18.08 2.48
N LEU A 257 2.21 18.21 2.86
CA LEU A 257 3.27 18.51 1.89
C LEU A 257 3.39 17.41 0.83
N ARG A 258 3.26 16.15 1.22
CA ARG A 258 3.30 15.02 0.27
C ARG A 258 2.07 14.99 -0.64
N ASP A 259 0.89 15.26 -0.10
CA ASP A 259 -0.36 15.40 -0.85
C ASP A 259 -0.23 16.52 -1.91
N ASP A 260 0.30 17.68 -1.52
CA ASP A 260 0.56 18.82 -2.42
C ASP A 260 1.60 18.48 -3.53
N GLU A 261 2.47 17.49 -3.30
CA GLU A 261 3.49 17.02 -4.24
C GLU A 261 3.06 15.75 -5.02
N ASP A 262 1.82 15.28 -4.88
CA ASP A 262 1.32 14.01 -5.45
C ASP A 262 2.18 12.79 -5.06
N LEU A 263 2.72 12.78 -3.84
CA LEU A 263 3.57 11.72 -3.31
C LEU A 263 2.83 10.83 -2.28
N PRO A 264 2.94 9.49 -2.36
CA PRO A 264 2.32 8.59 -1.39
C PRO A 264 2.80 8.80 0.05
N THR A 265 1.93 8.79 1.05
CA THR A 265 2.30 8.88 2.47
C THR A 265 2.71 7.53 3.08
N VAL A 266 2.64 6.45 2.30
CA VAL A 266 3.17 5.13 2.66
C VAL A 266 4.64 4.96 2.22
N PRO A 267 5.41 4.12 2.92
CA PRO A 267 5.07 3.48 4.20
C PRO A 267 5.27 4.43 5.39
N SER A 268 4.53 4.18 6.47
CA SER A 268 4.93 4.58 7.83
C SER A 268 5.65 3.42 8.53
N THR A 269 5.91 3.52 9.83
CA THR A 269 6.37 2.41 10.68
C THR A 269 5.43 2.19 11.86
N LEU A 270 5.35 0.97 12.41
CA LEU A 270 4.56 0.72 13.62
C LEU A 270 5.00 1.63 14.78
N GLN A 271 6.31 1.89 14.91
CA GLN A 271 6.87 2.82 15.90
C GLN A 271 6.26 4.22 15.78
N GLU A 272 6.15 4.74 14.56
CA GLU A 272 5.52 6.02 14.27
C GLU A 272 4.02 5.99 14.56
N GLU A 273 3.30 4.94 14.16
CA GLU A 273 1.85 4.84 14.37
C GLU A 273 1.47 4.93 15.86
N PHE A 274 2.26 4.34 16.77
CA PHE A 274 2.04 4.51 18.22
C PHE A 274 2.15 5.95 18.74
N GLN A 275 2.75 6.86 17.97
CA GLN A 275 2.94 8.25 18.36
C GLN A 275 1.77 9.16 17.98
N TYR A 276 1.04 8.85 16.89
CA TYR A 276 0.00 9.73 16.37
C TYR A 276 -1.32 9.05 15.99
N ASN A 277 -1.38 7.72 15.91
CA ASN A 277 -2.60 7.02 15.53
C ASN A 277 -3.51 6.83 16.76
N PRO A 278 -4.69 7.49 16.82
CA PRO A 278 -5.53 7.46 18.01
C PRO A 278 -6.03 6.04 18.32
N PHE A 279 -6.17 5.18 17.32
CA PHE A 279 -6.64 3.80 17.50
C PHE A 279 -5.57 2.88 18.09
N LEU A 280 -4.28 3.23 17.96
CA LEU A 280 -3.15 2.56 18.63
C LEU A 280 -2.78 3.21 19.98
N ARG A 281 -3.52 4.24 20.41
CA ARG A 281 -3.23 5.06 21.60
C ARG A 281 -4.37 5.07 22.63
N VAL A 282 -5.32 4.13 22.50
CA VAL A 282 -6.45 4.01 23.43
C VAL A 282 -6.03 3.69 24.86
N SER A 283 -4.88 3.04 25.10
CA SER A 283 -4.37 2.76 26.45
C SER A 283 -3.73 3.98 27.12
N SER A 284 -3.03 4.85 26.37
CA SER A 284 -2.39 6.04 26.95
C SER A 284 -3.38 7.05 27.53
N ARG A 285 -4.64 6.99 27.11
CA ARG A 285 -5.71 7.85 27.63
C ARG A 285 -6.30 7.35 28.96
N ALA A 286 -6.15 6.07 29.26
CA ALA A 286 -6.58 5.50 30.55
C ALA A 286 -5.68 5.95 31.71
N GLU A 287 -4.41 6.28 31.44
CA GLU A 287 -3.45 6.73 32.46
C GLU A 287 -3.69 8.19 32.89
N VAL A 288 -4.16 9.05 31.97
CA VAL A 288 -4.36 10.49 32.24
C VAL A 288 -5.61 10.78 33.10
N HIS A 289 -6.57 9.85 33.16
CA HIS A 289 -7.75 9.97 34.03
C HIS A 289 -7.64 9.18 35.34
N GLY A 290 -6.49 8.55 35.62
CA GLY A 290 -6.26 7.75 36.83
C GLY A 290 -5.57 8.48 37.99
N GLN A 291 -5.26 9.78 37.86
CA GLN A 291 -4.49 10.53 38.87
C GLN A 291 -5.27 11.52 39.72
N ASP A 292 -6.60 11.54 39.67
CA ASP A 292 -7.42 12.26 40.66
C ASP A 292 -7.94 11.29 41.74
N GLY A 293 -7.07 11.05 42.73
CA GLY A 293 -7.37 10.79 44.14
C GLY A 293 -8.49 9.84 44.55
N SER A 294 -8.18 8.55 44.75
CA SER A 294 -8.30 7.85 46.05
C SER A 294 -7.94 6.37 45.90
N GLY A 295 -7.12 5.88 46.82
CA GLY A 295 -6.41 4.61 46.69
C GLY A 295 -7.24 3.34 46.86
N GLY A 296 -6.68 2.23 46.36
CA GLY A 296 -7.05 0.88 46.80
C GLY A 296 -7.26 -0.13 45.66
N ARG A 297 -6.32 -1.07 45.57
CA ARG A 297 -6.36 -2.39 44.90
C ARG A 297 -6.41 -2.44 43.37
N ALA A 298 -5.42 -3.18 42.87
CA ALA A 298 -5.28 -3.64 41.50
C ALA A 298 -6.54 -4.38 41.01
N ALA A 299 -7.13 -3.87 39.94
CA ALA A 299 -8.02 -4.60 39.06
C ALA A 299 -7.74 -4.14 37.61
N ARG A 300 -7.34 -5.07 36.75
CA ARG A 300 -7.25 -4.84 35.30
C ARG A 300 -8.65 -4.50 34.79
N SER A 301 -8.86 -3.29 34.28
CA SER A 301 -10.17 -2.77 33.89
C SER A 301 -10.38 -2.76 32.36
N PRO A 302 -11.58 -3.07 31.82
CA PRO A 302 -11.82 -3.26 30.38
C PRO A 302 -12.08 -1.97 29.58
N HIS A 303 -11.54 -0.82 30.01
CA HIS A 303 -11.98 0.51 29.56
C HIS A 303 -11.54 0.93 28.14
N GLY A 304 -10.66 0.19 27.47
CA GLY A 304 -10.26 0.49 26.08
C GLY A 304 -11.32 0.19 25.00
N LYS A 305 -12.35 -0.61 25.33
CA LYS A 305 -13.30 -1.15 24.34
C LYS A 305 -14.34 -0.13 23.84
N GLY A 306 -14.84 0.76 24.69
CA GLY A 306 -15.83 1.78 24.30
C GLY A 306 -15.22 2.93 23.49
N GLN A 307 -13.97 3.26 23.77
CA GLN A 307 -13.27 4.41 23.17
C GLN A 307 -13.04 4.27 21.67
N LEU A 308 -12.84 3.05 21.14
CA LEU A 308 -12.67 2.83 19.70
C LEU A 308 -13.96 3.12 18.92
N GLN A 309 -15.12 2.75 19.46
CA GLN A 309 -16.39 2.97 18.80
C GLN A 309 -16.79 4.46 18.83
N GLU A 310 -16.51 5.14 19.94
CA GLU A 310 -16.66 6.59 20.03
C GLU A 310 -15.69 7.33 19.11
N ALA A 311 -14.43 6.89 19.02
CA ALA A 311 -13.47 7.45 18.08
C ALA A 311 -13.94 7.32 16.63
N GLN A 312 -14.48 6.17 16.23
CA GLN A 312 -15.01 6.02 14.87
C GLN A 312 -16.21 6.95 14.61
N ARG A 313 -17.17 7.03 15.54
CA ARG A 313 -18.33 7.95 15.40
C ARG A 313 -17.90 9.42 15.32
N ALA A 314 -16.86 9.80 16.05
CA ALA A 314 -16.31 11.16 16.02
C ALA A 314 -15.49 11.46 14.75
N ALA A 315 -15.01 10.43 14.05
CA ALA A 315 -14.29 10.56 12.78
C ALA A 315 -15.24 10.74 11.57
N GLU A 316 -16.53 10.46 11.74
CA GLU A 316 -17.52 10.59 10.68
C GLU A 316 -18.09 12.03 10.64
N PRO A 317 -18.06 12.71 9.48
CA PRO A 317 -18.90 13.89 9.29
C PRO A 317 -20.39 13.47 9.29
N PRO A 318 -21.32 14.32 9.72
CA PRO A 318 -22.74 13.96 9.79
C PRO A 318 -23.31 13.61 8.41
N GLY A 319 -23.56 12.32 8.18
CA GLY A 319 -24.55 11.76 7.26
C GLY A 319 -24.28 11.81 5.75
N HIS A 320 -23.83 10.68 5.18
CA HIS A 320 -24.34 10.23 3.88
C HIS A 320 -25.20 8.98 4.12
N ALA A 321 -26.52 9.14 4.04
CA ALA A 321 -27.45 8.03 4.03
C ALA A 321 -27.19 7.17 2.78
N GLY A 322 -27.04 5.86 2.98
CA GLY A 322 -26.70 4.92 1.91
C GLY A 322 -27.72 4.90 0.77
N LEU A 323 -27.25 5.10 -0.46
CA LEU A 323 -28.00 4.69 -1.64
C LEU A 323 -27.89 3.18 -1.82
N ARG A 324 -29.03 2.49 -1.80
CA ARG A 324 -29.15 1.14 -2.35
C ARG A 324 -28.95 1.21 -3.87
N MET A 325 -27.91 0.56 -4.37
CA MET A 325 -27.71 0.35 -5.81
C MET A 325 -28.60 -0.81 -6.28
N GLY A 326 -29.68 -0.47 -6.98
CA GLY A 326 -30.43 -1.42 -7.81
C GLY A 326 -29.67 -1.70 -9.10
N ALA A 327 -29.60 -2.98 -9.47
CA ALA A 327 -28.88 -3.47 -10.64
C ALA A 327 -29.45 -2.88 -11.95
N LEU A 328 -28.57 -2.32 -12.79
CA LEU A 328 -28.84 -2.02 -14.20
C LEU A 328 -27.70 -2.61 -15.04
N GLN A 329 -28.07 -3.50 -15.97
CA GLN A 329 -27.16 -4.13 -16.93
C GLN A 329 -26.70 -3.12 -17.99
N PRO A 330 -25.46 -3.20 -18.51
CA PRO A 330 -25.02 -2.32 -19.58
C PRO A 330 -25.38 -2.87 -20.97
N LEU A 331 -25.81 -1.98 -21.87
CA LEU A 331 -25.86 -2.21 -23.32
C LEU A 331 -24.59 -1.65 -24.00
N PRO A 332 -24.17 -2.18 -25.17
CA PRO A 332 -22.83 -1.96 -25.69
C PRO A 332 -22.72 -0.79 -26.69
N GLY A 333 -21.56 -0.14 -26.65
CA GLY A 333 -20.92 0.52 -27.80
C GLY A 333 -21.29 1.98 -28.07
N GLU A 334 -20.40 2.90 -27.69
CA GLU A 334 -19.95 4.03 -28.54
C GLU A 334 -18.76 4.77 -27.89
N GLU A 335 -17.71 5.01 -28.68
CA GLU A 335 -16.58 5.87 -28.33
C GLU A 335 -17.04 7.33 -28.25
N VAL A 336 -16.79 8.01 -27.12
CA VAL A 336 -16.90 9.47 -27.04
C VAL A 336 -15.63 10.05 -26.41
N LYS A 337 -14.76 10.62 -27.25
CA LYS A 337 -13.84 11.68 -26.85
C LYS A 337 -14.67 12.87 -26.37
N ARG A 338 -14.50 13.33 -25.12
CA ARG A 338 -14.82 14.73 -24.77
C ARG A 338 -14.12 15.21 -23.50
N ARG A 339 -13.72 16.47 -23.63
CA ARG A 339 -13.04 17.41 -22.74
C ARG A 339 -13.94 17.76 -21.57
N TRP A 340 -13.42 17.70 -20.34
CA TRP A 340 -14.20 18.02 -19.13
C TRP A 340 -14.42 19.52 -19.01
N VAL A 341 -15.69 19.92 -19.15
CA VAL A 341 -16.25 21.17 -18.63
C VAL A 341 -17.18 20.73 -17.50
N ALA A 342 -16.95 21.23 -16.28
CA ALA A 342 -17.77 20.94 -15.12
C ALA A 342 -19.18 21.55 -15.29
N PRO A 343 -20.27 20.80 -15.05
CA PRO A 343 -21.59 21.39 -14.95
C PRO A 343 -21.80 21.93 -13.53
N VAL A 344 -22.08 23.24 -13.46
CA VAL A 344 -22.75 23.89 -12.32
C VAL A 344 -24.17 23.33 -12.25
N ILE A 345 -24.55 22.74 -11.11
CA ILE A 345 -25.94 22.40 -10.81
C ILE A 345 -26.34 23.20 -9.57
N SER A 346 -27.22 24.17 -9.80
CA SER A 346 -28.01 24.88 -8.79
C SER A 346 -29.16 23.97 -8.35
N LEU A 347 -29.37 23.86 -7.03
CA LEU A 347 -30.59 23.30 -6.45
C LEU A 347 -30.97 24.12 -5.22
N GLU A 348 -31.83 25.11 -5.45
CA GLU A 348 -32.72 25.66 -4.44
C GLU A 348 -33.71 24.57 -4.01
N SER A 349 -33.79 24.26 -2.71
CA SER A 349 -35.03 23.75 -2.13
C SER A 349 -35.09 24.08 -0.64
N HIS A 350 -36.06 24.94 -0.32
CA HIS A 350 -36.48 25.29 1.03
C HIS A 350 -37.06 24.08 1.77
N TRP A 351 -36.63 23.81 3.01
CA TRP A 351 -37.50 23.21 4.03
C TRP A 351 -37.23 23.75 5.44
N ASN A 352 -38.34 23.87 6.15
CA ASN A 352 -38.63 24.59 7.38
C ASN A 352 -37.98 24.00 8.64
N VAL A 353 -37.57 24.88 9.55
CA VAL A 353 -37.22 24.59 10.94
C VAL A 353 -38.52 24.44 11.75
N GLY A 354 -38.79 23.25 12.31
CA GLY A 354 -39.85 23.07 13.31
C GLY A 354 -40.48 21.68 13.33
N SER A 355 -40.51 21.05 14.52
CA SER A 355 -40.92 19.65 14.83
C SER A 355 -39.79 18.65 14.56
N VAL A 356 -39.12 18.06 15.56
CA VAL A 356 -39.69 17.12 16.53
C VAL A 356 -38.99 17.29 17.90
N LEU A 357 -39.62 18.06 18.79
CA LEU A 357 -39.48 17.92 20.24
C LEU A 357 -40.79 17.31 20.75
N SER A 358 -40.88 15.98 20.77
CA SER A 358 -41.83 15.22 21.58
C SER A 358 -41.70 13.75 21.23
N ARG A 359 -41.05 12.99 22.13
CA ARG A 359 -41.29 11.58 22.51
C ARG A 359 -39.95 10.89 22.79
N GLY A 360 -39.75 10.52 24.06
CA GLY A 360 -38.72 9.57 24.46
C GLY A 360 -37.88 9.94 25.69
N SER A 361 -38.49 10.47 26.76
CA SER A 361 -37.89 10.36 28.10
C SER A 361 -38.42 9.09 28.76
N ALA A 362 -37.55 8.10 28.94
CA ALA A 362 -37.61 7.12 30.03
C ALA A 362 -36.39 6.19 29.92
N LEU A 363 -35.47 6.33 30.87
CA LEU A 363 -34.45 5.40 31.38
C LEU A 363 -33.12 6.13 31.62
N TRP A 364 -32.48 5.75 32.73
CA TRP A 364 -31.26 6.30 33.35
C TRP A 364 -31.49 7.33 34.47
N GLU A 365 -32.09 6.86 35.56
CA GLU A 365 -31.74 7.29 36.92
C GLU A 365 -30.33 6.78 37.26
N GLY A 366 -29.46 7.65 37.80
CA GLY A 366 -28.23 7.22 38.51
C GLY A 366 -26.86 7.75 38.04
N VAL A 367 -26.74 8.95 37.46
CA VAL A 367 -25.42 9.56 37.17
C VAL A 367 -25.24 10.87 37.95
N PRO A 368 -24.18 11.05 38.77
CA PRO A 368 -23.89 12.31 39.44
C PRO A 368 -23.64 13.44 38.42
N CYS A 369 -24.40 14.51 38.56
CA CYS A 369 -24.43 15.66 37.67
C CYS A 369 -23.13 16.46 37.80
N GLY A 370 -22.28 16.44 36.77
CA GLY A 370 -21.02 17.17 36.81
C GLY A 370 -20.25 17.36 35.50
N VAL A 371 -20.72 16.95 34.31
CA VAL A 371 -20.14 17.39 33.01
C VAL A 371 -21.19 17.35 31.89
N LEU A 372 -22.32 18.05 32.07
CA LEU A 372 -23.30 18.28 30.98
C LEU A 372 -23.81 19.73 30.99
N GLN A 373 -22.90 20.68 31.17
CA GLN A 373 -23.22 22.11 31.05
C GLN A 373 -22.06 22.99 30.56
N ARG A 374 -21.16 22.44 29.74
CA ARG A 374 -20.12 23.21 29.03
C ARG A 374 -19.88 22.83 27.56
N VAL A 375 -20.76 22.04 26.95
CA VAL A 375 -20.72 21.74 25.49
C VAL A 375 -21.87 22.39 24.72
N ALA A 376 -22.86 22.97 25.42
CA ALA A 376 -24.00 23.66 24.79
C ALA A 376 -23.84 25.20 24.67
N SER A 377 -22.65 25.77 24.92
CA SER A 377 -22.44 27.22 24.85
C SER A 377 -21.26 27.69 23.98
N CYS A 378 -20.69 26.81 23.15
CA CYS A 378 -19.64 27.18 22.18
C CYS A 378 -20.06 27.05 20.71
N LEU A 379 -21.35 26.88 20.43
CA LEU A 379 -21.91 26.78 19.08
C LEU A 379 -22.80 27.99 18.70
N ASP A 380 -22.56 29.16 19.30
CA ASP A 380 -23.34 30.37 18.98
C ASP A 380 -22.51 31.65 18.83
N ARG A 381 -21.19 31.54 18.66
CA ARG A 381 -20.33 32.67 18.26
C ARG A 381 -19.14 32.18 17.45
N HIS A 382 -19.32 32.06 16.14
CA HIS A 382 -18.37 32.50 15.10
C HIS A 382 -18.83 32.01 13.73
N GLU A 383 -19.92 32.59 13.22
CA GLU A 383 -20.21 32.65 11.78
C GLU A 383 -20.73 34.06 11.46
N SER A 384 -19.80 34.99 11.29
CA SER A 384 -20.01 36.21 10.50
C SER A 384 -18.64 36.83 10.23
N ASP A 385 -17.97 36.35 9.17
CA ASP A 385 -16.99 37.15 8.45
C ASP A 385 -16.61 36.39 7.17
N THR A 386 -17.37 36.63 6.12
CA THR A 386 -16.92 36.79 4.73
C THR A 386 -18.15 36.92 3.83
N TRP A 387 -18.03 37.73 2.77
CA TRP A 387 -19.04 38.16 1.79
C TRP A 387 -19.78 39.48 2.11
N GLY A 388 -19.08 40.59 1.90
CA GLY A 388 -19.68 41.92 1.74
C GLY A 388 -19.66 42.35 0.26
N PHE A 389 -20.85 42.45 -0.35
CA PHE A 389 -21.13 43.39 -1.44
C PHE A 389 -22.38 44.19 -1.03
N PRO A 390 -22.39 45.53 -1.16
CA PRO A 390 -23.45 46.36 -0.58
C PRO A 390 -24.60 46.58 -1.59
N ALA A 391 -25.83 46.50 -1.09
CA ALA A 391 -27.03 46.97 -1.78
C ALA A 391 -27.58 48.24 -1.11
N GLN A 392 -28.17 49.07 -1.97
CA GLN A 392 -28.51 50.50 -1.85
C GLN A 392 -29.59 50.88 -0.80
N GLY A 393 -29.57 52.15 -0.37
CA GLY A 393 -30.70 52.80 0.33
C GLY A 393 -30.42 54.25 0.82
N CYS A 394 -30.91 55.22 0.06
CA CYS A 394 -30.88 56.70 0.13
C CYS A 394 -31.02 57.42 1.51
N TRP A 395 -30.39 58.60 1.70
CA TRP A 395 -30.89 59.98 1.41
C TRP A 395 -29.80 61.07 1.72
N SER A 396 -29.71 62.05 0.79
CA SER A 396 -28.97 63.33 0.61
C SER A 396 -28.60 64.26 1.80
N PRO A 397 -28.00 65.46 1.58
CA PRO A 397 -26.93 65.89 0.63
C PRO A 397 -25.80 66.71 1.33
N LEU A 398 -24.70 67.05 0.63
CA LEU A 398 -24.08 68.41 0.60
C LEU A 398 -22.73 68.42 -0.17
N LEU A 399 -22.72 69.23 -1.24
CA LEU A 399 -21.60 70.00 -1.84
C LEU A 399 -20.51 69.24 -2.65
N GLY A 400 -20.46 69.51 -3.97
CA GLY A 400 -19.41 69.09 -4.93
C GLY A 400 -18.25 70.09 -5.05
N PRO A 401 -17.67 70.37 -6.25
CA PRO A 401 -17.64 69.60 -7.51
C PRO A 401 -16.18 69.47 -8.09
N SER A 402 -16.08 69.11 -9.39
CA SER A 402 -14.92 69.18 -10.32
C SER A 402 -13.94 67.98 -10.30
N LEU A 403 -13.56 67.32 -11.41
CA LEU A 403 -13.50 67.64 -12.84
C LEU A 403 -13.65 66.38 -13.73
N CYS A 404 -14.19 66.59 -14.93
CA CYS A 404 -14.21 65.73 -16.14
C CYS A 404 -12.76 65.35 -16.58
N VAL A 405 -12.45 64.37 -17.45
CA VAL A 405 -12.97 64.06 -18.80
C VAL A 405 -12.51 62.63 -19.18
N ASP A 406 -13.35 61.97 -19.97
CA ASP A 406 -13.28 60.65 -20.64
C ASP A 406 -12.52 60.74 -22.01
N PRO A 407 -12.55 59.78 -22.97
CA PRO A 407 -11.98 58.42 -23.03
C PRO A 407 -11.15 58.15 -24.34
N PHE A 408 -10.87 56.86 -24.64
CA PHE A 408 -10.51 56.21 -25.96
C PHE A 408 -9.02 55.86 -26.29
N PRO A 409 -8.75 54.81 -27.12
CA PRO A 409 -8.00 53.60 -26.71
C PRO A 409 -6.92 53.19 -27.76
N PRO A 410 -6.79 51.90 -28.14
CA PRO A 410 -5.67 50.99 -27.84
C PRO A 410 -4.65 50.87 -29.00
N LYS A 411 -3.48 50.25 -28.75
CA LYS A 411 -2.70 49.57 -29.80
C LYS A 411 -1.60 48.66 -29.22
N LEU A 412 -1.65 47.42 -29.72
CA LEU A 412 -0.62 46.37 -29.85
C LEU A 412 -0.17 45.60 -28.61
#